data_AF-A0A847GYX3-F1
#
_entry.id   AF-A0A847GYX3-F1
#
_cell.length_a   1.000
_cell.length_b   1.000
_cell.length_c   1.000
_cell.angle_alpha   90.00
_cell.angle_beta   90.00
_cell.angle_gamma   90.00
#
_symmetry.space_group_name_H-M   'P 1'
#
loop_
_entity.id
_entity.type
_entity.pdbx_description
1 polymer ?
#
loop_
_entity_poly.entity_id
_entity_poly.type
_entity_poly.pdbx_seq_one_letter_code
_entity_poly.pdbx_strand_id
1 'polypeptide(L)'
;MLALLSILGVGLAVLVATFLFGQHGGEEFCPDTFSRRTFFYFQIPLVGIQVTPIFRDDATNSLENYLIANRLVETASATTPRWDLVRAVAAGSETVRGDAEIMCHYLDATDAQNHLFWQAWSDDHQESAKQLWPLVATLARQQLYLLVPELFDLASAESDPDRLAGQLNQSLARQYLGLAKIQQQLGRHKAALELLEHAREHGPADTEVQRCREVSLRAIGKAVLEAPAEDKRPAKAAEERRAEME
;
A
#
# COMPACT_ATOMS: atom_id res chain seq x y z
N MET A 1 -16.30 35.34 -39.44
CA MET A 1 -17.37 35.37 -38.42
C MET A 1 -17.86 33.97 -38.07
N LEU A 2 -18.29 33.12 -39.03
CA LEU A 2 -18.70 31.74 -38.74
C LEU A 2 -17.62 30.92 -38.00
N ALA A 3 -16.37 30.94 -38.46
CA ALA A 3 -15.29 30.20 -37.81
C ALA A 3 -15.06 30.59 -36.34
N LEU A 4 -15.21 31.87 -36.00
CA LEU A 4 -15.04 32.38 -34.64
C LEU A 4 -16.17 31.88 -33.72
N LEU A 5 -17.41 31.88 -34.23
CA LEU A 5 -18.57 31.35 -33.52
C LEU A 5 -18.47 29.84 -33.31
N SER A 6 -17.95 29.10 -34.29
CA SER A 6 -17.70 27.66 -34.16
C SER A 6 -16.65 27.36 -33.09
N ILE A 7 -15.54 28.10 -33.05
CA ILE A 7 -14.50 27.93 -32.03
C ILE A 7 -15.06 28.23 -30.63
N LEU A 8 -15.83 29.31 -30.49
CA LEU A 8 -16.45 29.67 -29.21
C LEU A 8 -17.46 28.62 -28.75
N GLY A 9 -18.27 28.09 -29.66
CA GLY A 9 -19.24 27.03 -29.37
C GLY A 9 -18.57 25.73 -28.93
N VAL A 10 -17.50 25.31 -29.61
CA VAL A 10 -16.73 24.13 -29.22
C VAL A 10 -16.04 24.35 -27.87
N GLY A 11 -15.43 25.52 -27.65
CA GLY A 11 -14.81 25.87 -26.38
C GLY A 11 -15.80 25.83 -25.22
N LEU A 12 -17.00 26.38 -25.41
CA LEU A 12 -18.07 26.33 -24.41
C LEU A 12 -18.54 24.89 -24.15
N ALA A 13 -18.71 24.08 -25.20
CA ALA A 13 -19.09 22.68 -25.06
C ALA A 13 -18.05 21.88 -24.27
N VAL A 14 -16.75 22.07 -24.55
CA VAL A 14 -15.66 21.43 -23.82
C VAL A 14 -15.63 21.88 -22.35
N LEU A 15 -15.86 23.16 -22.09
CA LEU A 15 -15.92 23.70 -20.73
C LEU A 15 -17.08 23.08 -19.94
N VAL A 16 -18.28 23.06 -20.53
CA VAL A 16 -19.46 22.46 -19.91
C VAL A 16 -19.25 20.96 -19.69
N ALA A 17 -18.72 20.24 -20.68
CA ALA A 17 -18.41 18.82 -20.54
C ALA A 17 -17.39 18.54 -19.44
N THR A 18 -16.33 19.37 -19.34
CA THR A 18 -15.33 19.26 -18.29
C THR A 18 -15.94 19.52 -16.92
N PHE A 19 -16.83 20.51 -16.80
CA PHE A 19 -17.50 20.78 -15.53
C PHE A 19 -18.44 19.65 -15.09
N LEU A 20 -19.17 19.04 -16.02
CA LEU A 20 -20.15 17.99 -15.71
C LEU A 20 -19.54 16.58 -15.56
N PHE A 21 -18.54 16.26 -16.38
CA PHE A 21 -17.99 14.90 -16.50
C PHE A 21 -16.50 14.81 -16.20
N GLY A 22 -15.82 15.95 -16.06
CA GLY A 22 -14.38 16.00 -15.83
C GLY A 22 -13.98 15.95 -14.36
N GLN A 23 -14.93 15.86 -13.42
CA GLN A 23 -14.62 15.81 -12.00
C GLN A 23 -14.10 14.41 -11.62
N HIS A 24 -12.91 14.39 -11.02
CA HIS A 24 -12.31 13.23 -10.40
C HIS A 24 -12.04 13.54 -8.93
N GLY A 25 -12.25 12.57 -8.07
CA GLY A 25 -11.87 12.69 -6.67
C GLY A 25 -11.86 11.37 -5.95
N GLY A 26 -11.48 11.39 -4.68
CA GLY A 26 -11.29 10.16 -3.94
C GLY A 26 -10.68 10.39 -2.57
N GLU A 27 -10.22 9.29 -1.99
CA GLU A 27 -9.55 9.26 -0.70
C GLU A 27 -8.26 8.46 -0.80
N GLU A 28 -7.24 8.91 -0.08
CA GLU A 28 -5.94 8.28 0.04
C GLU A 28 -5.59 8.14 1.53
N PHE A 29 -4.91 7.05 1.86
CA PHE A 29 -4.42 6.75 3.20
C PHE A 29 -2.88 6.75 3.19
N CYS A 30 -2.28 7.37 4.19
CA CYS A 30 -0.84 7.37 4.40
C CYS A 30 -0.49 6.43 5.56
N PRO A 31 0.15 5.28 5.30
CA PRO A 31 0.55 4.36 6.37
C PRO A 31 1.78 4.83 7.17
N ASP A 32 2.56 5.77 6.62
CA ASP A 32 3.72 6.34 7.32
C ASP A 32 3.28 7.25 8.45
N THR A 33 2.32 8.14 8.20
CA THR A 33 1.78 9.09 9.18
C THR A 33 0.46 8.66 9.79
N PHE A 34 -0.09 7.53 9.33
CA PHE A 34 -1.40 7.00 9.71
C PHE A 34 -2.53 8.04 9.56
N SER A 35 -2.52 8.77 8.44
CA SER A 35 -3.46 9.86 8.16
C SER A 35 -4.19 9.66 6.84
N ARG A 36 -5.30 10.39 6.65
CA ARG A 36 -6.13 10.32 5.44
C ARG A 36 -6.28 11.68 4.81
N ARG A 37 -6.50 11.67 3.50
CA ARG A 37 -6.86 12.87 2.77
C ARG A 37 -7.82 12.55 1.66
N THR A 38 -8.70 13.49 1.38
CA THR A 38 -9.41 13.49 0.11
C THR A 38 -8.57 14.15 -0.97
N PHE A 39 -8.86 13.83 -2.22
CA PHE A 39 -8.34 14.59 -3.36
C PHE A 39 -9.44 14.87 -4.35
N PHE A 40 -9.32 15.97 -5.08
CA PHE A 40 -10.16 16.25 -6.25
C PHE A 40 -9.44 17.09 -7.31
N TYR A 41 -9.82 16.90 -8.57
CA TYR A 41 -9.33 17.68 -9.72
C TYR A 41 -10.30 17.59 -10.91
N PHE A 42 -10.07 18.44 -11.90
CA PHE A 42 -10.77 18.40 -13.19
C PHE A 42 -9.85 17.93 -14.32
N GLN A 43 -10.42 17.13 -15.20
CA GLN A 43 -9.79 16.57 -16.38
C GLN A 43 -10.70 16.77 -17.60
N ILE A 44 -10.13 17.09 -18.76
CA ILE A 44 -10.91 17.17 -20.00
C ILE A 44 -11.41 15.75 -20.35
N PRO A 45 -12.73 15.55 -20.48
CA PRO A 45 -13.30 14.26 -20.85
C PRO A 45 -12.74 13.77 -22.20
N LEU A 46 -12.73 12.45 -22.40
CA LEU A 46 -12.21 11.73 -23.58
C LEU A 46 -10.69 11.76 -23.79
N VAL A 47 -10.01 12.87 -23.50
CA VAL A 47 -8.56 13.02 -23.75
C VAL A 47 -7.67 12.82 -22.54
N GLY A 48 -8.22 12.86 -21.33
CA GLY A 48 -7.43 12.50 -20.14
C GLY A 48 -6.58 13.63 -19.56
N ILE A 49 -6.69 14.86 -20.08
CA ILE A 49 -5.79 15.96 -19.72
C ILE A 49 -6.27 16.66 -18.46
N GLN A 50 -5.49 16.58 -17.37
CA GLN A 50 -5.75 17.32 -16.14
C GLN A 50 -5.58 18.84 -16.35
N VAL A 51 -6.59 19.62 -15.97
CA VAL A 51 -6.63 21.09 -16.19
C VAL A 51 -6.60 21.91 -14.92
N THR A 52 -6.82 21.29 -13.75
CA THR A 52 -6.65 21.95 -12.45
C THR A 52 -5.52 21.28 -11.67
N PRO A 53 -4.94 21.96 -10.66
CA PRO A 53 -4.18 21.26 -9.63
C PRO A 53 -5.03 20.16 -8.95
N ILE A 54 -4.34 19.25 -8.27
CA ILE A 54 -5.00 18.30 -7.36
C ILE A 54 -5.14 18.98 -6.01
N PHE A 55 -6.36 19.32 -5.66
CA PHE A 55 -6.72 19.84 -4.34
C PHE A 55 -6.85 18.67 -3.37
N ARG A 56 -6.39 18.87 -2.13
CA ARG A 56 -6.37 17.84 -1.10
C ARG A 56 -6.77 18.46 0.24
N ASP A 57 -7.64 17.77 0.95
CA ASP A 57 -8.11 18.15 2.28
C ASP A 57 -7.90 16.98 3.24
N ASP A 58 -7.49 17.28 4.47
CA ASP A 58 -7.35 16.27 5.53
C ASP A 58 -8.70 15.61 5.82
N ALA A 59 -8.69 14.29 5.90
CA ALA A 59 -9.86 13.46 6.14
C ALA A 59 -9.61 12.45 7.28
N THR A 60 -8.55 12.65 8.07
CA THR A 60 -8.18 11.79 9.19
C THR A 60 -9.27 11.80 10.27
N ASN A 61 -9.76 10.62 10.66
CA ASN A 61 -10.79 10.41 11.67
C ASN A 61 -10.25 10.42 13.10
N SER A 62 -11.16 10.27 14.07
CA SER A 62 -10.81 10.28 15.49
C SER A 62 -10.01 9.05 15.92
N LEU A 63 -10.24 7.87 15.35
CA LEU A 63 -9.50 6.66 15.70
C LEU A 63 -8.03 6.79 15.28
N GLU A 64 -7.74 7.23 14.07
CA GLU A 64 -6.36 7.43 13.61
C GLU A 64 -5.61 8.43 14.50
N ASN A 65 -6.24 9.57 14.81
CA ASN A 65 -5.70 10.56 15.74
C ASN A 65 -5.50 9.97 17.15
N TYR A 66 -6.44 9.16 17.62
CA TYR A 66 -6.36 8.48 18.91
C TYR A 66 -5.17 7.50 18.96
N LEU A 67 -4.95 6.71 17.91
CA LEU A 67 -3.87 5.72 17.85
C LEU A 67 -2.49 6.38 17.90
N ILE A 68 -2.33 7.51 17.21
CA ILE A 68 -1.10 8.31 17.24
C ILE A 68 -0.92 8.94 18.64
N ALA A 69 -1.96 9.58 19.16
CA ALA A 69 -1.91 10.27 20.46
C ALA A 69 -1.56 9.33 21.61
N ASN A 70 -2.07 8.09 21.58
CA ASN A 70 -1.80 7.06 22.58
C ASN A 70 -0.56 6.21 22.27
N ARG A 71 0.20 6.53 21.21
CA ARG A 71 1.41 5.79 20.79
C ARG A 71 1.15 4.30 20.52
N LEU A 72 -0.06 3.97 20.07
CA LEU A 72 -0.41 2.63 19.60
C LEU A 72 0.07 2.42 18.16
N VAL A 73 0.26 3.50 17.41
CA VAL A 73 0.94 3.51 16.11
C VAL A 73 2.08 4.52 16.12
N GLU A 74 3.25 4.08 15.69
CA GLU A 74 4.39 4.98 15.46
C GLU A 74 4.28 5.64 14.09
N THR A 75 4.46 6.96 14.03
CA THR A 75 4.53 7.69 12.76
C THR A 75 5.97 7.71 12.25
N ALA A 76 6.18 7.35 11.00
CA ALA A 76 7.47 7.48 10.34
C ALA A 76 7.63 8.90 9.76
N SER A 77 8.75 9.56 10.07
CA SER A 77 9.10 10.84 9.45
C SER A 77 9.65 10.60 8.04
N ALA A 78 8.77 10.41 7.07
CA ALA A 78 9.15 10.31 5.66
C ALA A 78 9.24 11.71 5.03
N THR A 79 10.37 12.02 4.37
CA THR A 79 10.55 13.27 3.62
C THR A 79 9.52 13.42 2.50
N THR A 80 9.06 12.29 1.95
CA THR A 80 7.95 12.21 1.01
C THR A 80 7.03 11.06 1.44
N PRO A 81 5.94 11.33 2.19
CA PRO A 81 5.04 10.28 2.66
C PRO A 81 4.35 9.57 1.49
N ARG A 82 4.21 8.25 1.58
CA ARG A 82 3.46 7.46 0.59
C ARG A 82 1.96 7.61 0.82
N TRP A 83 1.20 7.75 -0.27
CA TRP A 83 -0.25 7.81 -0.23
C TRP A 83 -0.82 6.66 -1.06
N ASP A 84 -1.49 5.74 -0.39
CA ASP A 84 -2.12 4.57 -1.00
C ASP A 84 -3.59 4.89 -1.28
N LEU A 85 -4.06 4.55 -2.48
CA LEU A 85 -5.44 4.84 -2.89
C LEU A 85 -6.42 4.01 -2.05
N VAL A 86 -7.42 4.68 -1.47
CA VAL A 86 -8.57 4.05 -0.81
C VAL A 86 -9.67 3.87 -1.85
N ARG A 87 -10.15 4.97 -2.42
CA ARG A 87 -11.15 4.96 -3.49
C ARG A 87 -10.98 6.15 -4.41
N ALA A 88 -11.35 5.99 -5.67
CA ALA A 88 -11.46 7.06 -6.65
C ALA A 88 -12.80 6.96 -7.38
N VAL A 89 -13.43 8.12 -7.59
CA VAL A 89 -14.68 8.29 -8.30
C VAL A 89 -14.44 9.30 -9.42
N ALA A 90 -14.95 8.97 -10.60
CA ALA A 90 -15.01 9.88 -11.74
C ALA A 90 -16.46 9.97 -12.22
N ALA A 91 -16.88 11.16 -12.65
CA ALA A 91 -18.23 11.34 -13.15
C ALA A 91 -18.51 10.43 -14.36
N GLY A 92 -19.56 9.61 -14.26
CA GLY A 92 -19.95 8.66 -15.32
C GLY A 92 -19.14 7.35 -15.36
N SER A 93 -18.28 7.10 -14.38
CA SER A 93 -17.48 5.87 -14.27
C SER A 93 -17.78 5.11 -12.98
N GLU A 94 -17.41 3.83 -12.95
CA GLU A 94 -17.43 3.03 -11.73
C GLU A 94 -16.40 3.53 -10.71
N THR A 95 -16.67 3.26 -9.44
CA THR A 95 -15.73 3.57 -8.36
C THR A 95 -14.56 2.60 -8.42
N VAL A 96 -13.34 3.14 -8.53
CA VAL A 96 -12.10 2.37 -8.41
C VAL A 96 -11.75 2.27 -6.93
N ARG A 97 -11.41 1.08 -6.47
CA ARG A 97 -11.03 0.79 -5.07
C ARG A 97 -9.59 0.34 -5.06
N GLY A 98 -8.80 0.90 -4.15
CA GLY A 98 -7.44 0.44 -3.89
C GLY A 98 -7.38 -0.42 -2.63
N ASP A 99 -6.28 -1.14 -2.45
CA ASP A 99 -6.14 -2.11 -1.35
C ASP A 99 -6.20 -1.44 0.04
N ALA A 100 -5.86 -0.15 0.15
CA ALA A 100 -5.98 0.61 1.39
C ALA A 100 -7.45 0.78 1.83
N GLU A 101 -8.43 0.55 0.96
CA GLU A 101 -9.86 0.47 1.34
C GLU A 101 -10.08 -0.59 2.42
N ILE A 102 -9.35 -1.70 2.39
CA ILE A 102 -9.46 -2.75 3.41
C ILE A 102 -9.13 -2.18 4.79
N MET A 103 -8.05 -1.42 4.90
CA MET A 103 -7.66 -0.79 6.15
C MET A 103 -8.68 0.26 6.61
N CYS A 104 -9.07 1.16 5.70
CA CYS A 104 -10.06 2.19 6.03
C CYS A 104 -11.42 1.60 6.42
N HIS A 105 -11.80 0.44 5.88
CA HIS A 105 -13.02 -0.25 6.30
C HIS A 105 -13.01 -0.59 7.80
N TYR A 106 -11.88 -1.04 8.34
CA TYR A 106 -11.74 -1.27 9.78
C TYR A 106 -11.62 0.04 10.55
N LEU A 107 -10.89 1.04 10.04
CA LEU A 107 -10.77 2.34 10.71
C LEU A 107 -12.10 3.08 10.84
N ASP A 108 -13.02 2.85 9.90
CA ASP A 108 -14.36 3.43 9.86
C ASP A 108 -15.44 2.48 10.41
N ALA A 109 -15.07 1.31 10.93
CA ALA A 109 -16.02 0.36 11.49
C ALA A 109 -16.71 0.96 12.71
N THR A 110 -18.04 0.90 12.72
CA THR A 110 -18.87 1.45 13.79
C THR A 110 -19.70 0.38 14.48
N ASP A 111 -20.02 0.63 15.76
CA ASP A 111 -20.99 -0.15 16.51
C ASP A 111 -22.45 0.23 16.13
N ALA A 112 -23.43 -0.40 16.81
CA ALA A 112 -24.85 -0.12 16.58
C ALA A 112 -25.27 1.32 16.98
N GLN A 113 -24.43 2.03 17.74
CA GLN A 113 -24.65 3.42 18.18
C GLN A 113 -23.90 4.42 17.29
N ASN A 114 -23.27 3.95 16.21
CA ASN A 114 -22.47 4.76 15.29
C ASN A 114 -21.22 5.37 15.94
N HIS A 115 -20.68 4.74 16.98
CA HIS A 115 -19.34 5.05 17.52
C HIS A 115 -18.29 4.18 16.84
N LEU A 116 -17.06 4.69 16.72
CA LEU A 116 -15.95 3.92 16.15
C LEU A 116 -15.65 2.71 17.03
N PHE A 117 -15.96 1.52 16.52
CA PHE A 117 -15.87 0.26 17.25
C PHE A 117 -14.46 0.01 17.75
N TRP A 118 -13.46 0.15 16.87
CA TRP A 118 -12.07 -0.12 17.21
C TRP A 118 -11.45 0.93 18.13
N GLN A 119 -12.02 2.13 18.19
CA GLN A 119 -11.60 3.13 19.18
C GLN A 119 -12.06 2.69 20.58
N ALA A 120 -13.35 2.39 20.74
CA ALA A 120 -13.89 1.89 22.00
C ALA A 120 -13.23 0.57 22.45
N TRP A 121 -13.04 -0.37 21.51
CA TRP A 121 -12.33 -1.62 21.80
C TRP A 121 -10.90 -1.39 22.29
N SER A 122 -10.17 -0.44 21.68
CA SER A 122 -8.79 -0.13 22.08
C SER A 122 -8.72 0.53 23.46
N ASP A 123 -9.71 1.38 23.78
CA ASP A 123 -9.86 1.98 25.10
C ASP A 123 -10.10 0.91 26.18
N ASP A 124 -10.98 -0.05 25.90
CA ASP A 124 -11.34 -1.12 26.84
C ASP A 124 -10.25 -2.21 26.97
N HIS A 125 -9.43 -2.40 25.93
CA HIS A 125 -8.43 -3.48 25.83
C HIS A 125 -7.02 -2.94 25.58
N GLN A 126 -6.56 -1.99 26.40
CA GLN A 126 -5.30 -1.27 26.17
C GLN A 126 -4.07 -2.17 25.93
N GLU A 127 -3.92 -3.26 26.68
CA GLU A 127 -2.78 -4.18 26.51
C GLU A 127 -2.88 -4.96 25.20
N SER A 128 -4.08 -5.40 24.80
CA SER A 128 -4.31 -6.06 23.51
C SER A 128 -4.11 -5.08 22.34
N ALA A 129 -4.54 -3.83 22.49
CA ALA A 129 -4.35 -2.78 21.49
C ALA A 129 -2.87 -2.52 21.19
N LYS A 130 -2.01 -2.56 22.22
CA LYS A 130 -0.54 -2.46 22.06
C LYS A 130 0.06 -3.61 21.28
N GLN A 131 -0.59 -4.78 21.25
CA GLN A 131 -0.14 -5.93 20.44
C GLN A 131 -0.65 -5.81 18.99
N LEU A 132 -1.89 -5.39 18.80
CA LEU A 132 -2.54 -5.34 17.49
C LEU A 132 -2.01 -4.21 16.59
N TRP A 133 -2.11 -2.96 17.05
CA TRP A 133 -1.93 -1.80 16.18
C TRP A 133 -0.54 -1.66 15.57
N PRO A 134 0.57 -1.96 16.27
CA PRO A 134 1.89 -1.95 15.65
C PRO A 134 2.03 -2.94 14.50
N LEU A 135 1.39 -4.12 14.60
CA LEU A 135 1.39 -5.12 13.54
C LEU A 135 0.57 -4.65 12.33
N VAL A 136 -0.62 -4.10 12.58
CA VAL A 136 -1.47 -3.53 11.52
C VAL A 136 -0.74 -2.39 10.80
N ALA A 137 -0.11 -1.47 11.52
CA ALA A 137 0.66 -0.38 10.93
C ALA A 137 1.85 -0.91 10.11
N THR A 138 2.52 -1.97 10.56
CA THR A 138 3.62 -2.61 9.82
C THR A 138 3.12 -3.19 8.50
N LEU A 139 2.02 -3.94 8.51
CA LEU A 139 1.40 -4.47 7.29
C LEU A 139 1.00 -3.36 6.31
N ALA A 140 0.40 -2.29 6.84
CA ALA A 140 0.02 -1.14 6.03
C ALA A 140 1.24 -0.49 5.35
N ARG A 141 2.34 -0.28 6.09
CA ARG A 141 3.60 0.24 5.51
C ARG A 141 4.19 -0.70 4.47
N GLN A 142 3.98 -2.00 4.58
CA GLN A 142 4.40 -2.98 3.58
C GLN A 142 3.41 -3.17 2.41
N GLN A 143 2.30 -2.41 2.37
CA GLN A 143 1.20 -2.57 1.41
C GLN A 143 0.54 -3.96 1.45
N LEU A 144 0.64 -4.66 2.58
CA LEU A 144 0.06 -5.97 2.82
C LEU A 144 -1.33 -5.87 3.46
N TYR A 145 -2.16 -4.96 2.94
CA TYR A 145 -3.51 -4.70 3.44
C TYR A 145 -4.40 -5.94 3.44
N LEU A 146 -4.16 -6.88 2.51
CA LEU A 146 -4.87 -8.16 2.43
C LEU A 146 -4.69 -9.06 3.67
N LEU A 147 -3.63 -8.85 4.46
CA LEU A 147 -3.36 -9.66 5.66
C LEU A 147 -3.98 -9.06 6.94
N VAL A 148 -4.45 -7.82 6.87
CA VAL A 148 -5.03 -7.08 7.99
C VAL A 148 -6.32 -7.71 8.54
N PRO A 149 -7.26 -8.20 7.72
CA PRO A 149 -8.54 -8.73 8.21
C PRO A 149 -8.42 -9.79 9.29
N GLU A 150 -7.54 -10.78 9.11
CA GLU A 150 -7.37 -11.88 10.08
C GLU A 150 -6.89 -11.37 11.45
N LEU A 151 -6.11 -10.28 11.49
CA LEU A 151 -5.65 -9.70 12.75
C LEU A 151 -6.81 -9.09 13.55
N PHE A 152 -7.72 -8.39 12.88
CA PHE A 152 -8.91 -7.84 13.51
C PHE A 152 -9.89 -8.93 13.94
N ASP A 153 -10.06 -9.99 13.14
CA ASP A 153 -10.89 -11.13 13.53
C ASP A 153 -10.36 -11.77 14.83
N LEU A 154 -9.05 -12.03 14.91
CA LEU A 154 -8.41 -12.56 16.13
C LEU A 154 -8.57 -11.62 17.32
N ALA A 155 -8.33 -10.32 17.14
CA ALA A 155 -8.46 -9.32 18.19
C ALA A 155 -9.88 -9.18 18.73
N SER A 156 -10.89 -9.37 17.87
CA SER A 156 -12.30 -9.34 18.28
C SER A 156 -12.72 -10.58 19.08
N ALA A 157 -12.01 -11.71 18.90
CA ALA A 157 -12.37 -13.00 19.48
C ALA A 157 -11.60 -13.37 20.75
N GLU A 158 -10.42 -12.79 20.97
CA GLU A 158 -9.53 -13.10 22.10
C GLU A 158 -9.36 -11.88 23.01
N SER A 159 -9.72 -12.05 24.29
CA SER A 159 -9.63 -10.99 25.29
C SER A 159 -8.33 -11.02 26.09
N ASP A 160 -7.64 -12.16 26.14
CA ASP A 160 -6.36 -12.28 26.85
C ASP A 160 -5.20 -11.74 26.00
N PRO A 161 -4.46 -10.72 26.46
CA PRO A 161 -3.42 -10.07 25.66
C PRO A 161 -2.27 -11.00 25.23
N ASP A 162 -1.86 -11.93 26.10
CA ASP A 162 -0.73 -12.83 25.82
C ASP A 162 -1.13 -13.90 24.80
N ARG A 163 -2.34 -14.46 24.94
CA ARG A 163 -2.90 -15.38 23.94
C ARG A 163 -3.11 -14.68 22.60
N LEU A 164 -3.63 -13.45 22.60
CA LEU A 164 -3.81 -12.67 21.39
C LEU A 164 -2.47 -12.45 20.69
N ALA A 165 -1.45 -12.01 21.42
CA ALA A 165 -0.10 -11.82 20.86
C ALA A 165 0.44 -13.11 20.23
N GLY A 166 0.25 -14.27 20.86
CA GLY A 166 0.62 -15.57 20.31
C GLY A 166 -0.14 -15.88 19.00
N GLN A 167 -1.46 -15.67 18.99
CA GLN A 167 -2.31 -15.92 17.82
C GLN A 167 -1.97 -15.00 16.64
N LEU A 168 -1.76 -13.69 16.90
CA LEU A 168 -1.37 -12.71 15.89
C LEU A 168 -0.05 -13.09 15.24
N ASN A 169 0.98 -13.40 16.03
CA ASN A 169 2.29 -13.80 15.51
C ASN A 169 2.22 -15.11 14.72
N GLN A 170 1.49 -16.11 15.22
CA GLN A 170 1.31 -17.37 14.51
C GLN A 170 0.56 -17.17 13.18
N SER A 171 -0.48 -16.32 13.17
CA SER A 171 -1.20 -15.98 11.96
C SER A 171 -0.28 -15.32 10.93
N LEU A 172 0.44 -14.27 11.32
CA LEU A 172 1.38 -13.56 10.46
C LEU A 172 2.45 -14.47 9.88
N ALA A 173 3.08 -15.31 10.71
CA ALA A 173 4.09 -16.26 10.25
C ALA A 173 3.55 -17.17 9.13
N ARG A 174 2.32 -17.70 9.30
CA ARG A 174 1.66 -18.52 8.28
C ARG A 174 1.33 -17.73 7.02
N GLN A 175 0.79 -16.53 7.17
CA GLN A 175 0.40 -15.68 6.04
C GLN A 175 1.62 -15.26 5.20
N TYR A 176 2.71 -14.80 5.83
CA TYR A 176 3.97 -14.50 5.15
C TYR A 176 4.58 -15.72 4.46
N LEU A 177 4.59 -16.89 5.12
CA LEU A 177 5.06 -18.13 4.51
C LEU A 177 4.23 -18.50 3.27
N GLY A 178 2.91 -18.33 3.33
CA GLY A 178 2.01 -18.53 2.19
C GLY A 178 2.37 -17.64 1.01
N LEU A 179 2.53 -16.33 1.25
CA LEU A 179 2.95 -15.38 0.21
C LEU A 179 4.34 -15.71 -0.34
N ALA A 180 5.29 -16.08 0.52
CA ALA A 180 6.63 -16.45 0.09
C ALA A 180 6.62 -17.66 -0.86
N LYS A 181 5.82 -18.69 -0.55
CA LYS A 181 5.64 -19.86 -1.42
C LYS A 181 5.07 -19.47 -2.78
N ILE A 182 4.09 -18.56 -2.82
CA ILE A 182 3.56 -18.02 -4.08
C ILE A 182 4.66 -17.30 -4.87
N GLN A 183 5.45 -16.43 -4.23
CA GLN A 183 6.56 -15.75 -4.91
C GLN A 183 7.61 -16.73 -5.44
N GLN A 184 7.90 -17.82 -4.71
CA GLN A 184 8.78 -18.89 -5.19
C GLN A 184 8.23 -19.60 -6.42
N GLN A 185 6.92 -19.91 -6.44
CA GLN A 185 6.26 -20.52 -7.60
C GLN A 185 6.31 -19.60 -8.83
N LEU A 186 6.30 -18.28 -8.62
CA LEU A 186 6.48 -17.27 -9.66
C LEU A 186 7.96 -17.00 -10.02
N GLY A 187 8.91 -17.74 -9.43
CA GLY A 187 10.35 -17.56 -9.65
C GLY A 187 10.96 -16.30 -9.01
N ARG A 188 10.18 -15.57 -8.21
CA ARG A 188 10.57 -14.31 -7.55
C ARG A 188 11.26 -14.59 -6.22
N HIS A 189 12.40 -15.28 -6.27
CA HIS A 189 13.08 -15.78 -5.08
C HIS A 189 13.60 -14.69 -4.12
N LYS A 190 13.92 -13.48 -4.62
CA LYS A 190 14.32 -12.36 -3.76
C LYS A 190 13.16 -11.86 -2.90
N ALA A 191 12.02 -11.56 -3.53
CA ALA A 191 10.80 -11.17 -2.82
C ALA A 191 10.32 -12.27 -1.85
N ALA A 192 10.46 -13.54 -2.25
CA ALA A 192 10.18 -14.66 -1.35
C ALA A 192 11.07 -14.66 -0.10
N LEU A 193 12.36 -14.30 -0.21
CA LEU A 193 13.24 -14.23 0.96
C LEU A 193 12.84 -13.09 1.90
N GLU A 194 12.51 -11.92 1.37
CA GLU A 194 12.03 -10.79 2.18
C GLU A 194 10.80 -11.17 3.02
N LEU A 195 9.82 -11.85 2.40
CA LEU A 195 8.64 -12.36 3.10
C LEU A 195 8.98 -13.43 4.15
N LEU A 196 9.96 -14.30 3.88
CA LEU A 196 10.40 -15.34 4.83
C LEU A 196 11.15 -14.76 6.03
N GLU A 197 11.85 -13.64 5.87
CA GLU A 197 12.46 -12.95 7.00
C GLU A 197 11.37 -12.42 7.94
N HIS A 198 10.31 -11.81 7.41
CA HIS A 198 9.14 -11.42 8.21
C HIS A 198 8.43 -12.62 8.85
N ALA A 199 8.24 -13.72 8.12
CA ALA A 199 7.68 -14.94 8.71
C ALA A 199 8.48 -15.43 9.92
N ARG A 200 9.81 -15.36 9.84
CA ARG A 200 10.72 -15.78 10.91
C ARG A 200 10.69 -14.84 12.12
N GLU A 201 10.49 -13.54 11.92
CA GLU A 201 10.33 -12.58 13.02
C GLU A 201 9.14 -12.94 13.92
N HIS A 202 8.06 -13.44 13.33
CA HIS A 202 6.85 -13.85 14.05
C HIS A 202 6.84 -15.33 14.48
N GLY A 203 7.67 -16.18 13.87
CA GLY A 203 7.73 -17.61 14.14
C GLY A 203 9.12 -18.22 13.87
N PRO A 204 10.16 -17.90 14.67
CA PRO A 204 11.55 -18.19 14.33
C PRO A 204 11.93 -19.68 14.32
N ALA A 205 11.15 -20.51 15.00
CA ALA A 205 11.38 -21.95 15.14
C ALA A 205 10.72 -22.80 14.04
N ASP A 206 10.07 -22.19 13.05
CA ASP A 206 9.36 -22.94 12.02
C ASP A 206 10.34 -23.55 10.99
N THR A 207 10.46 -24.88 11.03
CA THR A 207 11.28 -25.66 10.09
C THR A 207 10.88 -25.47 8.63
N GLU A 208 9.62 -25.14 8.36
CA GLU A 208 9.13 -24.91 7.01
C GLU A 208 9.61 -23.56 6.45
N VAL A 209 9.63 -22.50 7.28
CA VAL A 209 10.21 -21.20 6.90
C VAL A 209 11.68 -21.37 6.54
N GLN A 210 12.44 -22.12 7.34
CA GLN A 210 13.85 -22.41 7.06
C GLN A 210 14.04 -23.17 5.74
N ARG A 211 13.22 -24.21 5.51
CA ARG A 211 13.25 -24.99 4.27
C ARG A 211 12.97 -24.13 3.04
N CYS A 212 11.90 -23.32 3.08
CA CYS A 212 11.57 -22.41 1.98
C CYS A 212 12.72 -21.42 1.73
N ARG A 213 13.37 -20.91 2.78
CA ARG A 213 14.50 -19.98 2.65
C ARG A 213 15.68 -20.61 1.92
N GLU A 214 16.05 -21.84 2.26
CA GLU A 214 17.11 -22.58 1.56
C GLU A 214 16.81 -22.76 0.08
N VAL A 215 15.54 -23.06 -0.28
CA VAL A 215 15.11 -23.19 -1.67
C VAL A 215 15.36 -21.89 -2.44
N SER A 216 14.93 -20.75 -1.90
CA SER A 216 15.16 -19.45 -2.56
C SER A 216 16.64 -19.08 -2.67
N LEU A 217 17.44 -19.33 -1.63
CA LEU A 217 18.88 -19.05 -1.65
C LEU A 217 19.61 -19.89 -2.71
N ARG A 218 19.28 -21.17 -2.83
CA ARG A 218 19.87 -22.04 -3.87
C ARG A 218 19.49 -21.58 -5.28
N ALA A 219 18.24 -21.19 -5.48
CA ALA A 219 17.78 -20.69 -6.78
C ALA A 219 18.48 -19.39 -7.18
N ILE A 220 18.65 -18.45 -6.24
CA ILE A 220 19.42 -17.21 -6.47
C ILE A 220 20.88 -17.52 -6.76
N GLY A 221 21.52 -18.40 -5.97
CA GLY A 221 22.91 -18.80 -6.18
C GLY A 221 23.14 -19.42 -7.56
N LYS A 222 22.23 -20.29 -8.01
CA LYS A 222 22.28 -20.87 -9.36
C LYS A 222 22.14 -19.79 -10.45
N ALA A 223 21.20 -18.86 -10.31
CA ALA A 223 21.01 -17.79 -11.28
C ALA A 223 22.22 -16.84 -11.39
N VAL A 224 22.93 -16.60 -10.27
CA VAL A 224 24.18 -15.81 -10.28
C VAL A 224 25.30 -16.55 -11.01
N LEU A 225 25.39 -17.87 -10.87
CA LEU A 225 26.40 -18.69 -11.55
C LEU A 225 26.11 -18.87 -13.05
N GLU A 226 24.84 -18.82 -13.46
CA GLU A 226 24.39 -18.95 -14.85
C GLU A 226 24.29 -17.60 -15.58
N ALA A 227 24.49 -16.47 -14.87
CA ALA A 227 24.53 -15.15 -15.49
C ALA A 227 25.76 -15.06 -16.43
N PRO A 228 25.59 -14.65 -17.70
CA PRO A 228 26.73 -14.47 -18.60
C PRO A 228 27.70 -13.47 -17.98
N ALA A 229 28.98 -13.85 -17.90
CA ALA A 229 30.03 -12.99 -17.40
C ALA A 229 29.92 -11.63 -18.09
N GLU A 230 29.62 -10.60 -17.30
CA GLU A 230 29.52 -9.23 -17.76
C GLU A 230 30.82 -8.93 -18.54
N ASP A 231 30.70 -8.76 -19.85
CA ASP A 231 31.81 -8.52 -20.75
C ASP A 231 32.39 -7.15 -20.42
N LYS A 232 33.28 -7.12 -19.44
CA LYS A 232 34.13 -5.98 -19.10
C LYS A 232 35.17 -5.79 -20.21
N ARG A 233 34.72 -5.60 -21.45
CA ARG A 233 35.55 -5.02 -22.51
C ARG A 233 35.81 -3.57 -22.11
N PRO A 234 37.05 -3.17 -21.80
CA PRO A 234 37.34 -1.80 -21.44
C PRO A 234 37.00 -0.89 -22.62
N ALA A 235 36.37 0.25 -22.31
CA ALA A 235 35.91 1.29 -23.25
C ALA A 235 37.02 1.94 -24.11
N LYS A 236 38.23 1.37 -24.15
CA LYS A 236 39.37 1.87 -24.91
C LYS A 236 39.31 1.53 -26.41
N ALA A 237 38.59 0.48 -26.79
CA ALA A 237 38.49 0.06 -28.20
C ALA A 237 37.53 0.91 -29.06
N ALA A 238 36.71 1.77 -28.44
CA ALA A 238 35.82 2.70 -29.16
C ALA A 238 36.50 4.03 -29.49
N GLU A 239 37.57 4.38 -28.79
CA GLU A 239 38.32 5.63 -29.00
C GLU A 239 39.37 5.47 -30.11
N GLU A 240 40.00 4.30 -30.23
CA GLU A 240 41.00 4.03 -31.30
C GLU A 240 40.37 3.97 -32.70
N ARG A 241 39.11 3.53 -32.84
CA ARG A 241 38.42 3.53 -34.15
C ARG A 241 37.95 4.91 -34.62
N ARG A 242 37.93 5.91 -33.73
CA ARG A 242 37.56 7.29 -34.07
C ARG A 242 38.77 8.12 -34.51
N ALA A 243 39.98 7.73 -34.11
CA ALA A 243 41.22 8.36 -34.52
C ALA A 243 41.76 7.87 -35.88
N GLU A 244 41.24 6.78 -36.43
CA GLU A 244 41.57 6.31 -37.79
C GLU A 244 40.65 6.88 -38.88
N MET A 245 39.68 7.75 -38.52
CA MET A 245 38.76 8.41 -39.46
C MET A 245 38.82 9.96 -39.42
N GLU A 246 39.88 10.53 -38.86
CA GLU A 246 40.26 11.95 -39.03
C GLU A 246 41.61 12.04 -39.75
#